data_AF-A0A7S2K5K3-F1
#
_entry.id   AF-A0A7S2K5K3-F1
#
_cell.length_a   1.000
_cell.length_b   1.000
_cell.length_c   1.000
_cell.angle_alpha   90.00
_cell.angle_beta   90.00
_cell.angle_gamma   90.00
#
_symmetry.space_group_name_H-M   'P 1'
#
loop_
_entity.id
_entity.type
_entity.pdbx_description
1 polymer ?
#
loop_
_entity_poly.entity_id
_entity_poly.type
_entity_poly.pdbx_seq_one_letter_code
_entity_poly.pdbx_strand_id
1 'polypeptide(L)'
;MEVNRELDDRLNTISAVPQWADIRAELEKQQTPEERKFRDKLELGIGAGSPLHKLRLFDASNKESDVRVTFFRDSASWCPYCQKVWMTLEEKRIPYRIEKVNMRCYGDKPASFMRLQ
;
A
#
# COMPACT_ATOMS: atom_id res chain seq x y z
N MET A 1 -6.91 16.93 47.59
CA MET A 1 -5.92 15.83 47.49
C MET A 1 -6.53 14.57 46.90
N GLU A 2 -7.78 14.25 47.21
CA GLU A 2 -8.48 13.04 46.71
C GLU A 2 -8.78 13.06 45.20
N VAL A 3 -9.12 14.24 44.66
CA VAL A 3 -9.38 14.45 43.21
C VAL A 3 -8.17 14.14 42.34
N ASN A 4 -6.95 14.42 42.82
CA ASN A 4 -5.72 14.13 42.05
C ASN A 4 -5.44 12.63 41.99
N ARG A 5 -5.78 11.89 43.05
CA ARG A 5 -5.60 10.44 43.12
C ARG A 5 -6.53 9.71 42.16
N GLU A 6 -7.78 10.15 42.05
CA GLU A 6 -8.73 9.59 41.07
C GLU A 6 -8.28 9.87 39.62
N LEU A 7 -7.76 11.07 39.35
CA LEU A 7 -7.16 11.42 38.06
C LEU A 7 -5.93 10.57 37.73
N ASP A 8 -5.03 10.36 38.70
CA ASP A 8 -3.84 9.54 38.56
C ASP A 8 -4.19 8.06 38.35
N ASP A 9 -5.19 7.53 39.07
CA ASP A 9 -5.68 6.17 38.89
C ASP A 9 -6.33 5.98 37.51
N ARG A 10 -7.10 6.97 37.03
CA ARG A 10 -7.66 6.97 35.67
C ARG A 10 -6.58 7.07 34.58
N LEU A 11 -5.55 7.90 34.79
CA LEU A 11 -4.41 8.02 33.88
C LEU A 11 -3.58 6.73 33.84
N ASN A 12 -3.39 6.06 34.98
CA ASN A 12 -2.72 4.76 35.05
C ASN A 12 -3.56 3.64 34.41
N THR A 13 -4.89 3.75 34.46
CA THR A 13 -5.77 2.84 33.70
C THR A 13 -5.64 3.07 32.18
N ILE A 14 -5.41 4.32 31.75
CA ILE A 14 -5.09 4.67 30.35
C ILE A 14 -3.66 4.26 29.98
N SER A 15 -2.73 4.12 30.94
CA SER A 15 -1.35 3.66 30.68
C SER A 15 -1.26 2.16 30.36
N ALA A 16 -2.35 1.41 30.52
CA ALA A 16 -2.50 0.04 30.05
C ALA A 16 -2.64 -0.09 28.51
N VAL A 17 -2.42 0.99 27.76
CA VAL A 17 -2.35 0.93 26.30
C VAL A 17 -1.09 0.17 25.90
N PRO A 18 -1.21 -0.94 25.13
CA PRO A 18 -0.06 -1.71 24.69
C PRO A 18 0.91 -0.83 23.90
N GLN A 19 2.21 -1.04 24.12
CA GLN A 19 3.22 -0.33 23.34
C GLN A 19 3.20 -0.83 21.90
N TRP A 20 3.70 -0.03 20.97
CA TRP A 20 3.80 -0.42 19.56
C TRP A 20 4.56 -1.75 19.35
N ALA A 21 5.49 -2.09 20.25
CA ALA A 21 6.19 -3.37 20.24
C ALA A 21 5.24 -4.54 20.55
N ASP A 22 4.39 -4.41 21.57
CA ASP A 22 3.43 -5.43 21.97
C ASP A 22 2.39 -5.66 20.86
N ILE A 23 1.88 -4.58 20.26
CA ILE A 23 0.94 -4.64 19.14
C ILE A 23 1.57 -5.35 17.93
N ARG A 24 2.85 -5.08 17.63
CA ARG A 24 3.58 -5.75 16.54
C ARG A 24 3.78 -7.24 16.84
N ALA A 25 4.20 -7.59 18.05
CA ALA A 25 4.40 -8.98 18.44
C ALA A 25 3.10 -9.79 18.35
N GLU A 26 1.98 -9.21 18.80
CA GLU A 26 0.67 -9.85 18.71
C GLU A 26 0.20 -9.99 17.25
N LEU A 27 0.39 -8.97 16.42
CA LEU A 27 0.12 -9.06 14.98
C LEU A 27 0.95 -10.18 14.33
N GLU A 28 2.25 -10.23 14.63
CA GLU A 28 3.13 -11.27 14.12
C GLU A 28 2.69 -12.65 14.58
N LYS A 29 2.16 -12.81 15.78
CA LYS A 29 1.63 -14.11 16.24
C LYS A 29 0.43 -14.58 15.41
N GLN A 30 -0.42 -13.64 14.97
CA GLN A 30 -1.64 -13.93 14.22
C GLN A 30 -1.41 -14.08 12.70
N GLN A 31 -0.38 -13.44 12.16
CA GLN A 31 -0.11 -13.45 10.71
C GLN A 31 0.37 -14.80 10.18
N THR A 32 -0.17 -15.17 9.02
CA THR A 32 0.32 -16.29 8.21
C THR A 32 1.73 -16.02 7.67
N PRO A 33 2.52 -17.06 7.33
CA PRO A 33 3.82 -16.89 6.67
C PRO A 33 3.74 -16.08 5.36
N GLU A 34 2.62 -16.20 4.63
CA GLU A 34 2.37 -15.50 3.38
C GLU A 34 2.15 -14.00 3.61
N GLU A 35 1.38 -13.63 4.63
CA GLU A 35 1.11 -12.22 4.99
C GLU A 35 2.37 -11.50 5.47
N ARG A 36 3.24 -12.18 6.22
CA ARG A 36 4.54 -11.59 6.64
C ARG A 36 5.41 -11.24 5.43
N LYS A 37 5.41 -12.11 4.42
CA LYS A 37 6.15 -11.92 3.16
C LYS A 37 5.47 -10.96 2.18
N PHE A 38 4.29 -10.41 2.52
CA PHE A 38 3.54 -9.56 1.62
C PHE A 38 4.33 -8.34 1.17
N ARG A 39 5.01 -7.64 2.12
CA ARG A 39 5.80 -6.43 1.82
C ARG A 39 7.00 -6.75 0.94
N ASP A 40 7.70 -7.84 1.21
CA ASP A 40 8.84 -8.27 0.39
C ASP A 40 8.41 -8.61 -1.05
N LYS A 41 7.30 -9.34 -1.19
CA LYS A 41 6.71 -9.67 -2.51
C LYS A 41 6.24 -8.42 -3.25
N LEU A 42 5.69 -7.45 -2.53
CA LEU A 42 5.23 -6.18 -3.08
C LEU A 42 6.37 -5.37 -3.70
N GLU A 43 7.51 -5.26 -3.01
CA GLU A 43 8.69 -4.57 -3.53
C GLU A 43 9.28 -5.30 -4.75
N LEU A 44 9.26 -6.63 -4.75
CA LEU A 44 9.66 -7.46 -5.89
C LEU A 44 8.64 -7.43 -7.05
N GLY A 45 7.43 -6.90 -6.84
CA GLY A 45 6.38 -6.84 -7.87
C GLY A 45 5.67 -8.17 -8.16
N ILE A 46 5.82 -9.17 -7.29
CA ILE A 46 5.34 -10.54 -7.48
C ILE A 46 4.19 -10.90 -6.54
N GLY A 47 3.48 -11.99 -6.82
CA GLY A 47 2.38 -12.48 -5.97
C GLY A 47 1.04 -11.84 -6.29
N ALA A 48 0.19 -11.67 -5.27
CA ALA A 48 -1.17 -11.18 -5.43
C ALA A 48 -1.20 -9.70 -5.84
N GLY A 49 -2.14 -9.34 -6.72
CA GLY A 49 -2.35 -7.95 -7.12
C GLY A 49 -2.73 -7.07 -5.92
N SER A 50 -2.13 -5.88 -5.82
CA SER A 50 -2.38 -4.94 -4.72
C SER A 50 -2.24 -3.49 -5.21
N PRO A 51 -3.06 -2.55 -4.70
CA PRO A 51 -2.94 -1.14 -5.04
C PRO A 51 -1.63 -0.49 -4.54
N LEU A 52 -0.90 -1.20 -3.67
CA LEU A 52 0.35 -0.74 -3.10
C LEU A 52 1.54 -0.93 -4.05
N HIS A 53 1.41 -1.75 -5.10
CA HIS A 53 2.50 -2.00 -6.05
C HIS A 53 2.97 -0.71 -6.74
N LYS A 54 4.29 -0.60 -6.89
CA LYS A 54 4.96 0.37 -7.78
C LYS A 54 5.47 -0.29 -9.06
N LEU A 55 5.70 -1.59 -9.01
CA LEU A 55 6.13 -2.45 -10.11
C LEU A 55 5.30 -3.74 -10.06
N ARG A 56 4.89 -4.25 -11.22
CA ARG A 56 4.14 -5.50 -11.35
C ARG A 56 4.81 -6.42 -12.36
N LEU A 57 5.40 -7.51 -11.86
CA LEU A 57 6.08 -8.55 -12.63
C LEU A 57 5.38 -9.92 -12.55
N PHE A 58 4.41 -10.08 -11.64
CA PHE A 58 3.64 -11.31 -11.41
C PHE A 58 4.43 -12.47 -10.80
N ASP A 59 5.50 -12.89 -11.44
CA ASP A 59 6.35 -14.01 -11.07
C ASP A 59 7.83 -13.73 -11.39
N ALA A 60 8.72 -14.60 -10.93
CA ALA A 60 10.16 -14.44 -11.08
C ALA A 60 10.68 -14.64 -12.52
N SER A 61 9.82 -15.05 -13.46
CA SER A 61 10.24 -15.21 -14.86
C SER A 61 10.33 -13.88 -15.60
N ASN A 62 9.52 -12.90 -15.21
CA ASN A 62 9.55 -11.56 -15.77
C ASN A 62 10.63 -10.70 -15.11
N LYS A 63 11.33 -9.91 -15.92
CA LYS A 63 12.33 -8.95 -15.44
C LYS A 63 11.81 -7.53 -15.61
N GLU A 64 12.37 -6.61 -14.85
CA GLU A 64 12.07 -5.19 -15.02
C GLU A 64 12.43 -4.68 -16.44
N SER A 65 13.40 -5.32 -17.10
CA SER A 65 13.76 -5.07 -18.50
C SER A 65 12.67 -5.45 -19.50
N ASP A 66 11.65 -6.20 -19.11
CA ASP A 66 10.54 -6.65 -19.97
C ASP A 66 9.33 -5.72 -19.88
N VAL A 67 9.35 -4.79 -18.93
CA VAL A 67 8.28 -3.80 -18.75
C VAL A 67 8.28 -2.82 -19.92
N ARG A 68 7.13 -2.69 -20.58
CA ARG A 68 6.91 -1.75 -21.70
C ARG A 68 5.80 -0.74 -21.42
N VAL A 69 5.08 -0.92 -20.31
CA VAL A 69 3.90 -0.12 -19.96
C VAL A 69 4.15 0.61 -18.65
N THR A 70 3.89 1.91 -18.65
CA THR A 70 3.73 2.71 -17.44
C THR A 70 2.26 3.02 -17.26
N PHE A 71 1.66 2.42 -16.25
CA PHE A 71 0.28 2.59 -15.88
C PHE A 71 0.12 3.75 -14.90
N PHE A 72 -0.32 4.89 -15.43
CA PHE A 72 -0.71 6.04 -14.62
C PHE A 72 -2.10 5.81 -14.03
N ARG A 73 -2.22 5.93 -12.71
CA ARG A 73 -3.48 5.71 -12.00
C ARG A 73 -3.63 6.60 -10.79
N ASP A 74 -4.85 6.74 -10.32
CA ASP A 74 -5.13 7.45 -9.08
C ASP A 74 -4.44 6.76 -7.89
N SER A 75 -3.95 7.56 -6.94
CA SER A 75 -3.22 7.12 -5.76
C SER A 75 -4.07 6.29 -4.78
N ALA A 76 -5.36 6.60 -4.63
CA ALA A 76 -6.29 5.98 -3.68
C ALA A 76 -6.92 4.68 -4.20
N SER A 77 -6.90 4.45 -5.51
CA SER A 77 -7.50 3.26 -6.13
C SER A 77 -8.99 3.19 -6.20
N TRP A 78 -9.61 4.34 -6.36
CA TRP A 78 -11.05 4.47 -6.48
C TRP A 78 -11.50 4.87 -7.88
N CYS A 79 -10.59 5.24 -8.78
CA CYS A 79 -10.98 5.59 -10.14
C CYS A 79 -11.48 4.37 -10.93
N PRO A 80 -12.76 4.33 -11.34
CA PRO A 80 -13.33 3.18 -12.06
C PRO A 80 -12.72 3.01 -13.46
N TYR A 81 -12.21 4.09 -14.06
CA TYR A 81 -11.53 4.03 -15.36
C TYR A 81 -10.15 3.36 -15.23
N CYS A 82 -9.38 3.72 -14.20
CA CYS A 82 -8.11 3.05 -13.90
C CYS A 82 -8.35 1.57 -13.60
N GLN A 83 -9.41 1.22 -12.87
CA GLN A 83 -9.71 -0.17 -12.54
C GLN A 83 -9.88 -1.06 -13.78
N LYS A 84 -10.57 -0.58 -14.83
CA LYS A 84 -10.72 -1.36 -16.08
C LYS A 84 -9.37 -1.70 -16.71
N VAL A 85 -8.48 -0.71 -16.80
CA VAL A 85 -7.12 -0.90 -17.33
C VAL A 85 -6.32 -1.85 -16.44
N TRP A 86 -6.39 -1.66 -15.13
CA TRP A 86 -5.69 -2.50 -14.17
C TRP A 86 -6.13 -3.97 -14.27
N MET A 87 -7.44 -4.24 -14.26
CA MET A 87 -7.97 -5.59 -14.43
C MET A 87 -7.52 -6.21 -15.77
N THR A 88 -7.48 -5.42 -16.85
CA THR A 88 -7.00 -5.91 -18.15
C THR A 88 -5.52 -6.28 -18.12
N LEU A 89 -4.69 -5.46 -17.47
CA LEU A 89 -3.25 -5.73 -17.32
C LEU A 89 -2.99 -6.97 -16.45
N GLU A 90 -3.75 -7.13 -15.36
CA GLU A 90 -3.65 -8.29 -14.47
C GLU A 90 -4.11 -9.58 -15.17
N GLU A 91 -5.27 -9.55 -15.84
CA GLU A 91 -5.82 -10.70 -16.56
C GLU A 91 -4.89 -11.18 -17.68
N LYS A 92 -4.32 -10.24 -18.44
CA LYS A 92 -3.36 -10.55 -19.51
C LYS A 92 -1.94 -10.82 -19.01
N ARG A 93 -1.69 -10.68 -17.70
CA ARG A 93 -0.37 -10.80 -17.06
C ARG A 93 0.72 -9.97 -17.75
N ILE A 94 0.39 -8.76 -18.19
CA ILE A 94 1.35 -7.87 -18.86
C ILE A 94 2.18 -7.16 -17.79
N PRO A 95 3.52 -7.23 -17.77
CA PRO A 95 4.33 -6.51 -16.78
C PRO A 95 4.25 -4.98 -16.96
N TYR A 96 4.06 -4.24 -15.86
CA TYR A 96 3.94 -2.77 -15.89
C TYR A 96 4.53 -2.07 -14.66
N ARG A 97 4.94 -0.82 -14.85
CA ARG A 97 5.23 0.12 -13.76
C ARG A 97 3.99 0.91 -13.40
N ILE A 98 3.82 1.24 -12.13
CA ILE A 98 2.71 2.06 -11.64
C ILE A 98 3.22 3.45 -11.28
N GLU A 99 2.63 4.48 -11.89
CA GLU A 99 2.83 5.86 -11.49
C GLU A 99 1.53 6.41 -10.89
N LYS A 100 1.60 6.83 -9.62
CA LYS A 100 0.45 7.30 -8.86
C LYS A 100 0.30 8.80 -9.05
N VAL A 101 -0.85 9.23 -9.57
CA VAL A 101 -1.16 10.63 -9.86
C VAL A 101 -2.40 11.02 -9.09
N ASN A 102 -2.29 12.09 -8.30
CA ASN A 102 -3.44 12.59 -7.55
C ASN A 102 -4.55 13.07 -8.48
N MET A 103 -5.79 12.83 -8.08
CA MET A 103 -6.93 13.54 -8.62
C MET A 103 -6.92 14.98 -8.08
N ARG A 104 -7.45 15.93 -8.85
CA ARG A 104 -7.48 17.35 -8.45
C ARG A 104 -8.17 17.59 -7.10
N CYS A 105 -9.12 16.73 -6.72
CA CYS A 105 -9.79 16.80 -5.42
C CYS A 105 -8.90 16.38 -4.23
N TYR A 106 -7.76 15.73 -4.46
CA TYR A 106 -6.80 15.32 -3.42
C TYR A 106 -5.59 16.25 -3.32
N GLY A 107 -5.51 17.25 -4.20
CA GLY A 107 -4.37 18.15 -4.35
C GLY A 107 -3.90 18.24 -5.80
N ASP A 108 -2.80 18.96 -5.99
CA ASP A 108 -2.28 19.24 -7.32
C ASP A 108 -1.66 18.03 -7.99
N LYS A 109 -1.77 18.02 -9.32
CA LYS A 109 -1.10 17.04 -10.17
C LYS A 109 0.38 17.42 -10.30
N PRO A 110 1.30 16.43 -10.32
CA PRO A 110 2.71 16.71 -10.55
C PRO A 110 2.88 17.38 -11.92
N ALA A 111 3.72 18.42 -11.97
CA ALA A 111 3.97 19.17 -13.20
C ALA A 111 4.42 18.26 -14.35
N SER A 112 5.16 17.19 -14.04
CA SER A 112 5.59 16.20 -15.03
C SER A 112 4.46 15.52 -15.79
N PHE A 113 3.33 15.27 -15.12
CA PHE A 113 2.15 14.65 -15.73
C PHE A 113 1.33 15.65 -16.55
N MET A 114 1.44 16.94 -16.22
CA MET A 114 0.66 18.01 -16.87
C MET A 114 1.36 18.61 -18.09
N ARG A 115 2.62 18.25 -18.35
CA ARG A 115 3.31 18.65 -19.58
C ARG A 115 2.64 17.95 -20.77
N LEU A 116 2.22 18.73 -21.77
CA LEU A 116 1.81 18.20 -23.07
C LEU A 116 2.94 17.32 -23.61
N GLN A 117 2.58 16.11 -24.03
CA GLN A 117 3.44 15.22 -24.80
C GLN A 117 3.38 15.59 -26.27
#